data_AF-A0A0S8K584-F1
#
_entry.id   AF-A0A0S8K584-F1
#
_cell.length_a   1.000
_cell.length_b   1.000
_cell.length_c   1.000
_cell.angle_alpha   90.00
_cell.angle_beta   90.00
_cell.angle_gamma   90.00
#
_symmetry.space_group_name_H-M   'P 1'
#
loop_
_entity.id
_entity.type
_entity.pdbx_description
1 polymer ?
#
loop_
_entity_poly.entity_id
_entity_poly.type
_entity_poly.pdbx_seq_one_letter_code
_entity_poly.pdbx_strand_id
1 'polypeptide(L)'
;MYASLRKFIFTVLFIALLITALGYGLFLFLVPQYYFPYFPAIPAFILMVTILVHAYLIKASENDPRKFTSKYLGATGLKMFIYLLFIVVFLFVDTTRAVPFLIIFLVTYAAFTLYEAISILNFLKKDK
;
A
#
# COMPACT_ATOMS: atom_id res chain seq x y z
N MET A 1 -5.01 -6.76 20.65
CA MET A 1 -4.05 -5.92 19.87
C MET A 1 -3.17 -6.73 18.90
N TYR A 2 -2.18 -7.50 19.37
CA TYR A 2 -1.17 -8.12 18.49
C TYR A 2 -1.71 -9.12 17.45
N ALA A 3 -2.78 -9.86 17.77
CA ALA A 3 -3.39 -10.79 16.82
C ALA A 3 -4.04 -10.09 15.61
N SER A 4 -4.60 -8.89 15.80
CA SER A 4 -5.19 -8.10 14.71
C SER A 4 -4.11 -7.53 13.79
N LEU A 5 -3.04 -7.00 14.39
CA LEU A 5 -1.88 -6.50 13.64
C LEU A 5 -1.17 -7.61 12.86
N ARG A 6 -0.96 -8.78 13.48
CA ARG A 6 -0.36 -9.94 12.82
C ARG A 6 -1.20 -10.40 11.63
N LYS A 7 -2.52 -10.52 11.81
CA LYS A 7 -3.45 -10.88 10.72
C LYS A 7 -3.41 -9.85 9.58
N PHE A 8 -3.38 -8.56 9.92
CA PHE A 8 -3.24 -7.48 8.93
C PHE A 8 -1.94 -7.61 8.13
N ILE A 9 -0.79 -7.70 8.80
CA ILE A 9 0.53 -7.84 8.15
C ILE A 9 0.56 -9.06 7.24
N PHE A 10 0.08 -10.23 7.71
CA PHE A 10 0.03 -11.44 6.90
C PHE A 10 -0.87 -11.28 5.66
N THR A 11 -2.02 -10.61 5.81
CA THR A 11 -2.94 -10.42 4.68
C THR A 11 -2.38 -9.42 3.66
N VAL A 12 -1.77 -8.33 4.12
CA VAL A 12 -1.14 -7.32 3.24
C VAL A 12 0.07 -7.91 2.51
N LEU A 13 0.88 -8.74 3.20
CA LEU A 13 1.96 -9.51 2.57
C LEU A 13 1.42 -10.49 1.52
N PHE A 14 0.32 -11.19 1.82
CA PHE A 14 -0.30 -12.10 0.87
C PHE A 14 -0.83 -11.36 -0.38
N ILE A 15 -1.47 -10.20 -0.19
CA ILE A 15 -1.89 -9.33 -1.30
C ILE A 15 -0.69 -8.86 -2.12
N ALA A 16 0.41 -8.46 -1.48
CA ALA A 16 1.64 -8.05 -2.17
C ALA A 16 2.21 -9.18 -3.04
N LEU A 17 2.26 -10.39 -2.47
CA LEU A 17 2.78 -11.58 -3.13
C LEU A 17 1.88 -11.98 -4.31
N LEU A 18 0.56 -11.94 -4.13
CA LEU A 18 -0.39 -12.17 -5.21
C LEU A 18 -0.22 -11.15 -6.35
N ILE A 19 -0.14 -9.85 -6.05
CA ILE A 19 0.02 -8.82 -7.08
C ILE A 19 1.35 -8.99 -7.81
N THR A 20 2.41 -9.34 -7.09
CA THR A 20 3.73 -9.56 -7.69
C THR A 20 3.72 -10.81 -8.58
N ALA A 21 3.13 -11.92 -8.12
CA ALA A 21 3.02 -13.16 -8.89
C ALA A 21 2.14 -12.96 -10.15
N LEU A 22 0.99 -12.32 -10.01
CA LEU A 22 0.08 -12.02 -11.13
C LEU A 22 0.72 -11.05 -12.13
N GLY A 23 1.39 -10.01 -11.64
CA GLY A 23 2.10 -9.05 -12.49
C GLY A 23 3.26 -9.70 -13.24
N TYR A 24 4.04 -10.57 -12.57
CA TYR A 24 5.11 -11.32 -13.23
C TYR A 24 4.56 -12.27 -14.30
N GLY A 25 3.46 -12.97 -14.01
CA GLY A 25 2.76 -13.79 -15.00
C GLY A 25 2.25 -12.97 -16.20
N LEU A 26 1.65 -11.80 -15.96
CA LEU A 26 1.22 -10.88 -17.01
C LEU A 26 2.37 -10.45 -17.91
N PHE A 27 3.52 -10.10 -17.34
CA PHE A 27 4.69 -9.71 -18.11
C PHE A 27 5.31 -10.86 -18.89
N LEU A 28 5.36 -12.08 -18.34
CA LEU A 28 5.92 -13.22 -19.05
C LEU A 28 5.05 -13.69 -20.22
N PHE A 29 3.72 -13.73 -20.04
CA PHE A 29 2.82 -14.38 -20.99
C PHE A 29 2.07 -13.43 -21.93
N LEU A 30 1.69 -12.24 -21.46
CA LEU A 30 0.80 -11.34 -22.22
C LEU A 30 1.52 -10.13 -22.80
N VAL A 31 2.49 -9.55 -22.08
CA VAL A 31 3.09 -8.27 -22.47
C VAL A 31 4.59 -8.17 -22.10
N PRO A 32 5.46 -9.04 -22.64
CA PRO A 32 6.89 -9.05 -22.32
C PRO A 32 7.62 -7.77 -22.70
N GLN A 33 7.15 -7.06 -23.72
CA GLN A 33 7.70 -5.76 -24.16
C GLN A 33 7.59 -4.63 -23.12
N TYR A 34 6.68 -4.76 -22.15
CA TYR A 34 6.48 -3.77 -21.09
C TYR A 34 7.12 -4.18 -19.76
N TYR A 35 7.86 -5.30 -19.71
CA TYR A 35 8.55 -5.72 -18.51
C TYR A 35 9.60 -4.68 -18.10
N PHE A 36 9.65 -4.37 -16.81
CA PHE A 36 10.69 -3.55 -16.21
C PHE A 36 11.26 -4.23 -14.96
N PRO A 37 12.60 -4.25 -14.80
CA PRO A 37 13.24 -4.92 -13.67
C PRO A 37 12.79 -4.41 -12.31
N TYR A 38 12.43 -3.13 -12.22
CA TYR A 38 12.02 -2.47 -10.98
C TYR A 38 10.56 -2.72 -10.57
N PHE A 39 9.82 -3.55 -11.31
CA PHE A 39 8.42 -3.87 -11.01
C PHE A 39 8.16 -4.28 -9.55
N PRO A 40 8.93 -5.21 -8.94
CA PRO A 40 8.69 -5.64 -7.57
C PRO A 40 8.90 -4.54 -6.52
N ALA A 41 9.61 -3.46 -6.86
CA ALA A 41 9.84 -2.34 -5.96
C ALA A 41 8.53 -1.60 -5.63
N ILE A 42 7.56 -1.58 -6.55
CA ILE A 42 6.27 -0.89 -6.36
C ILE A 42 5.46 -1.51 -5.20
N PRO A 43 5.06 -2.81 -5.25
CA PRO A 43 4.32 -3.41 -4.16
C PRO A 43 5.13 -3.47 -2.86
N ALA A 44 6.45 -3.63 -2.93
CA ALA A 44 7.32 -3.59 -1.75
C ALA A 44 7.27 -2.22 -1.05
N PHE A 45 7.36 -1.13 -1.81
CA PHE A 45 7.30 0.23 -1.27
C PHE A 45 5.92 0.56 -0.70
N ILE A 46 4.85 0.27 -1.43
CA ILE A 46 3.47 0.50 -0.98
C ILE A 46 3.19 -0.30 0.30
N LEU A 47 3.66 -1.55 0.37
CA LEU A 47 3.56 -2.40 1.55
C LEU A 47 4.27 -1.81 2.76
N MET A 48 5.52 -1.36 2.59
CA MET A 48 6.29 -0.76 3.65
C MET A 48 5.57 0.46 4.24
N VAL A 49 5.13 1.39 3.39
CA VAL A 49 4.41 2.60 3.82
C VAL A 49 3.09 2.24 4.50
N THR A 50 2.36 1.26 3.97
CA THR A 50 1.08 0.82 4.55
C THR A 50 1.26 0.19 5.94
N ILE A 51 2.30 -0.63 6.14
CA ILE A 51 2.59 -1.20 7.47
C ILE A 51 2.94 -0.10 8.46
N LEU A 52 3.77 0.88 8.06
CA LEU A 52 4.16 2.00 8.92
C LEU A 52 2.96 2.85 9.33
N VAL A 53 2.09 3.21 8.37
CA VAL A 53 0.88 4.00 8.62
C VAL A 53 -0.08 3.23 9.52
N HIS A 54 -0.35 1.97 9.23
CA HIS A 54 -1.24 1.15 10.05
C HIS A 54 -0.74 1.00 11.49
N ALA A 55 0.56 0.76 11.68
CA ALA A 55 1.17 0.66 13.01
C ALA A 55 1.09 1.99 13.78
N TYR A 56 1.30 3.13 13.10
CA TYR A 56 1.12 4.46 13.68
C TYR A 56 -0.33 4.69 14.12
N LEU A 57 -1.30 4.28 13.30
CA LEU A 57 -2.72 4.48 13.58
C LEU A 57 -3.23 3.64 14.76
N ILE A 58 -2.77 2.40 14.91
CA ILE A 58 -3.12 1.57 16.06
C ILE A 58 -2.59 2.18 17.37
N LYS A 59 -1.32 2.62 17.39
CA LYS A 59 -0.76 3.35 18.54
C LYS A 59 -1.52 4.64 18.82
N ALA A 60 -1.99 5.32 17.78
CA ALA A 60 -2.78 6.53 17.91
C ALA A 60 -4.16 6.29 18.51
N SER A 61 -4.84 5.19 18.17
CA SER A 61 -6.14 4.83 18.74
C SER A 61 -6.08 4.49 20.23
N GLU A 62 -5.00 3.87 20.69
CA GLU A 62 -4.82 3.51 22.11
C GLU A 62 -4.67 4.73 23.02
N ASN A 63 -4.08 5.80 22.51
CA ASN A 63 -3.80 7.00 23.32
C ASN A 63 -4.98 7.97 23.41
N ASP A 64 -5.66 8.24 22.31
CA ASP A 64 -6.78 9.21 22.28
C ASP A 64 -7.76 8.88 21.13
N PRO A 65 -8.80 8.06 21.40
CA PRO A 65 -9.80 7.69 20.41
C PRO A 65 -10.54 8.90 19.81
N ARG A 66 -10.65 10.02 20.55
CA ARG A 66 -11.35 11.23 20.07
C ARG A 66 -10.55 11.94 18.99
N LYS A 67 -9.21 11.83 19.02
CA LYS A 67 -8.32 12.40 18.00
C LYS A 67 -7.95 11.42 16.88
N PHE A 68 -8.46 10.19 16.93
CA PHE A 68 -8.17 9.16 15.93
C PHE A 68 -8.46 9.65 14.51
N THR A 69 -9.63 10.24 14.26
CA THR A 69 -10.03 10.73 12.93
C THR A 69 -9.04 11.75 12.35
N SER A 70 -8.59 12.70 13.18
CA SER A 70 -7.62 13.72 12.75
C SER A 70 -6.26 13.08 12.43
N LYS A 71 -5.79 12.14 13.26
CA LYS A 71 -4.54 11.40 13.01
C LYS A 71 -4.64 10.50 11.78
N TYR A 72 -5.79 9.88 11.54
CA TYR A 72 -6.08 9.08 10.35
C TYR A 72 -5.98 9.91 9.07
N LEU A 73 -6.65 11.06 9.03
CA LEU A 73 -6.60 11.98 7.90
C LEU A 73 -5.18 12.49 7.66
N GLY A 74 -4.46 12.89 8.72
CA GLY A 74 -3.08 13.36 8.60
C GLY A 74 -2.12 12.28 8.08
N ALA A 75 -2.19 11.05 8.62
CA ALA A 75 -1.34 9.95 8.18
C ALA A 75 -1.65 9.52 6.73
N THR A 76 -2.93 9.47 6.36
CA THR A 76 -3.36 9.14 5.00
C THR A 76 -2.91 10.22 4.01
N GLY A 77 -3.03 11.50 4.36
CA GLY A 77 -2.54 12.61 3.56
C GLY A 77 -1.03 12.54 3.36
N LEU A 78 -0.26 12.33 4.43
CA LEU A 78 1.20 12.17 4.34
C LEU A 78 1.59 10.97 3.45
N LYS A 79 0.88 9.84 3.59
CA LYS A 79 1.04 8.66 2.73
C LYS A 79 0.82 9.00 1.25
N MET A 80 -0.23 9.76 0.93
CA MET A 80 -0.48 10.22 -0.45
C MET A 80 0.66 11.10 -0.98
N PHE A 81 1.21 12.01 -0.17
CA PHE A 81 2.37 12.81 -0.56
C PHE A 81 3.62 11.97 -0.83
N ILE A 82 3.90 10.98 0.04
CA ILE A 82 5.02 10.05 -0.14
C ILE A 82 4.87 9.28 -1.45
N TYR A 83 3.66 8.85 -1.78
CA TYR A 83 3.34 8.16 -3.02
C TYR A 83 3.48 9.03 -4.25
N LEU A 84 3.06 10.30 -4.18
CA LEU A 84 3.29 11.26 -5.26
C LEU A 84 4.78 11.46 -5.52
N LEU A 85 5.59 11.69 -4.47
CA LEU A 85 7.03 11.82 -4.61
C LEU A 85 7.66 10.56 -5.22
N PHE A 86 7.25 9.38 -4.78
CA PHE A 86 7.72 8.11 -5.33
C PHE A 86 7.45 7.98 -6.83
N ILE A 87 6.23 8.31 -7.28
CA ILE A 87 5.86 8.30 -8.69
C ILE A 87 6.75 9.28 -9.48
N VAL A 88 6.88 10.52 -9.00
CA VAL A 88 7.67 11.56 -9.66
C VAL A 88 9.12 11.11 -9.82
N VAL A 89 9.75 10.64 -8.75
CA VAL A 89 11.14 10.14 -8.77
C VAL A 89 11.29 9.01 -9.78
N PHE A 90 10.36 8.05 -9.84
CA PHE A 90 10.42 6.95 -10.79
C PHE A 90 10.27 7.41 -12.25
N LEU A 91 9.36 8.35 -12.51
CA LEU A 91 9.15 8.90 -13.85
C LEU A 91 10.38 9.65 -14.37
N PHE A 92 11.18 10.27 -13.48
CA PHE A 92 12.45 10.88 -13.87
C PHE A 92 13.54 9.85 -14.24
N VAL A 93 13.46 8.61 -13.75
CA VAL A 93 14.44 7.55 -14.02
C VAL A 93 14.13 6.82 -15.33
N ASP A 94 12.86 6.46 -15.57
CA ASP A 94 12.44 5.72 -16.77
C ASP A 94 11.07 6.24 -17.26
N THR A 95 11.10 7.23 -18.14
CA THR A 95 9.90 7.79 -18.79
C THR A 95 9.30 6.85 -19.82
N THR A 96 10.10 5.95 -20.41
CA THR A 96 9.68 5.05 -21.50
C THR A 96 8.62 4.06 -21.01
N ARG A 97 8.70 3.65 -19.74
CA ARG A 97 7.80 2.68 -19.13
C ARG A 97 6.84 3.30 -18.11
N ALA A 98 6.64 4.61 -18.20
CA ALA A 98 5.77 5.38 -17.31
C ALA A 98 4.34 4.82 -17.24
N VAL A 99 3.75 4.47 -18.39
CA VAL A 99 2.35 4.00 -18.45
C VAL A 99 2.17 2.64 -17.75
N PRO A 100 2.93 1.59 -18.07
CA PRO A 100 2.86 0.32 -17.31
C PRO A 100 3.12 0.50 -15.82
N PHE A 101 4.10 1.33 -15.45
CA PHE A 101 4.41 1.65 -14.06
C PHE A 101 3.21 2.25 -13.33
N LEU A 102 2.58 3.28 -13.90
CA LEU A 102 1.44 3.98 -13.30
C LEU A 102 0.23 3.07 -13.12
N ILE A 103 -0.07 2.20 -14.10
CA ILE A 103 -1.19 1.26 -14.02
C ILE A 103 -0.98 0.29 -12.84
N ILE A 104 0.21 -0.32 -12.74
CA ILE A 104 0.53 -1.25 -11.66
C ILE A 104 0.53 -0.55 -10.31
N PHE A 105 1.09 0.66 -10.26
CA PHE A 105 1.07 1.50 -9.08
C PHE A 105 -0.38 1.74 -8.61
N LEU A 106 -1.27 2.16 -9.52
CA LEU A 106 -2.67 2.44 -9.20
C LEU A 106 -3.44 1.22 -8.71
N VAL A 107 -3.29 0.07 -9.39
CA VAL A 107 -3.94 -1.18 -8.98
C VAL A 107 -3.47 -1.60 -7.60
N THR A 108 -2.15 -1.56 -7.36
CA THR A 108 -1.55 -1.93 -6.07
C THR A 108 -1.98 -0.96 -4.97
N TYR A 109 -1.92 0.35 -5.25
CA TYR A 109 -2.34 1.39 -4.33
C TYR A 109 -3.79 1.24 -3.91
N ALA A 110 -4.70 1.02 -4.87
CA ALA A 110 -6.12 0.85 -4.61
C ALA A 110 -6.38 -0.38 -3.73
N ALA A 111 -5.80 -1.53 -4.08
CA ALA A 111 -5.96 -2.77 -3.31
C ALA A 111 -5.50 -2.62 -1.86
N PHE A 112 -4.32 -2.02 -1.65
CA PHE A 112 -3.76 -1.82 -0.31
C PHE A 112 -4.56 -0.80 0.50
N THR A 113 -4.96 0.32 -0.12
CA THR A 113 -5.68 1.40 0.57
C THR A 113 -7.09 0.96 0.97
N LEU A 114 -7.80 0.24 0.10
CA LEU A 114 -9.11 -0.33 0.42
C LEU A 114 -9.01 -1.30 1.59
N TYR A 115 -8.04 -2.20 1.56
CA TYR A 115 -7.85 -3.17 2.64
C TYR A 115 -7.47 -2.49 3.96
N GLU A 116 -6.58 -1.50 3.95
CA GLU A 116 -6.20 -0.72 5.13
C GLU A 116 -7.41 -0.02 5.76
N ALA A 117 -8.23 0.66 4.96
CA ALA A 117 -9.44 1.33 5.45
C ALA A 117 -10.42 0.33 6.07
N ILE A 118 -10.67 -0.81 5.42
CA ILE A 118 -11.55 -1.87 5.95
C ILE A 118 -10.99 -2.44 7.27
N SER A 119 -9.69 -2.70 7.33
CA SER A 119 -9.02 -3.22 8.53
C SER A 119 -9.17 -2.27 9.72
N ILE A 120 -8.94 -0.98 9.49
CA ILE A 120 -9.07 0.04 10.53
C ILE A 120 -10.52 0.17 11.00
N LEU A 121 -11.49 0.19 10.08
CA LEU A 121 -12.91 0.24 10.44
C LEU A 121 -13.33 -0.97 11.28
N ASN A 122 -12.86 -2.17 10.93
CA ASN A 122 -13.11 -3.38 11.69
C ASN A 122 -12.45 -3.35 13.07
N PHE A 123 -11.25 -2.77 13.18
CA PHE A 123 -10.57 -2.57 14.45
C PHE A 123 -11.36 -1.64 15.38
N LEU A 124 -11.79 -0.48 14.87
CA LEU A 124 -12.58 0.50 15.65
C LEU A 124 -13.95 -0.03 16.07
N LYS A 125 -14.59 -0.88 15.25
CA LYS A 125 -15.87 -1.53 15.61
C LYS A 125 -15.73 -2.56 16.74
N LYS A 126 -14.55 -3.18 16.88
CA LYS A 126 -14.30 -4.23 17.87
C LYS A 126 -13.86 -3.68 19.23
N ASP A 127 -13.36 -2.44 19.25
CA ASP A 127 -12.95 -1.72 20.46
C ASP A 127 -14.09 -0.93 21.12
N LYS A 128 -15.23 -0.78 20.43
CA LYS A 128 -16.52 -0.33 20.99
C LYS A 128 -17.30 -1.52 21.56
#